data_AF-A0A841AY03-F1
#
_entry.id   AF-A0A841AY03-F1
#
_cell.length_a   1.000
_cell.length_b   1.000
_cell.length_c   1.000
_cell.angle_alpha   90.00
_cell.angle_beta   90.00
_cell.angle_gamma   90.00
#
_symmetry.space_group_name_H-M   'P 1'
#
loop_
_entity.id
_entity.type
_entity.pdbx_description
1 polymer ?
#
loop_
_entity_poly.entity_id
_entity_poly.type
_entity_poly.pdbx_seq_one_letter_code
_entity_poly.pdbx_strand_id
1 'polypeptide(L)'
;MTPGHEVVGEVLALGDGVVDFLVGDRVGIAWLRETCGNCRFCRRGRENLCPGSRYTGWDADGGYAELAVVPAAYALPLPTGYTDDEPAPLLCAGLIGYHALEQC
;
A
#
# COMPACT_ATOMS: atom_id res chain seq x y z
N MET A 1 3.79 15.26 9.19
CA MET A 1 3.24 13.91 9.27
C MET A 1 1.75 13.99 9.09
N THR A 2 1.28 13.54 7.94
CA THR A 2 -0.13 13.37 7.59
C THR A 2 -0.53 11.92 7.85
N PRO A 3 -1.58 11.63 8.63
CA PRO A 3 -2.04 10.25 8.85
C PRO A 3 -2.74 9.64 7.62
N GLY A 4 -3.19 8.39 7.76
CA GLY A 4 -4.04 7.68 6.77
C GLY A 4 -3.28 6.67 5.91
N HIS A 5 -3.73 5.42 5.91
CA HIS A 5 -3.09 4.29 5.21
C HIS A 5 -4.10 3.32 4.58
N GLU A 6 -5.33 3.81 4.38
CA GLU A 6 -6.42 3.14 3.70
C GLU A 6 -6.82 4.02 2.52
N VAL A 7 -5.89 4.21 1.58
CA VAL A 7 -6.00 5.26 0.56
C VAL A 7 -6.32 4.65 -0.78
N VAL A 8 -7.31 5.18 -1.46
CA VAL A 8 -7.63 4.87 -2.85
C VAL A 8 -7.45 6.16 -3.65
N GLY A 9 -6.77 6.07 -4.79
CA GLY A 9 -6.54 7.22 -5.65
C GLY A 9 -6.10 6.85 -7.06
N GLU A 10 -5.87 7.89 -7.86
CA GLU A 10 -5.41 7.78 -9.24
C GLU A 10 -3.93 8.19 -9.32
N VAL A 11 -3.15 7.48 -10.13
CA VAL A 11 -1.76 7.83 -10.41
C VAL A 11 -1.71 9.11 -11.22
N LEU A 12 -1.24 10.20 -10.62
CA LEU A 12 -1.07 11.50 -11.30
C LEU A 12 0.31 11.66 -11.94
N ALA A 13 1.34 11.03 -11.37
CA ALA A 13 2.71 11.09 -11.85
C ALA A 13 3.49 9.84 -11.40
N LEU A 14 4.52 9.51 -12.17
CA LEU A 14 5.40 8.37 -11.92
C LEU A 14 6.83 8.86 -11.67
N GLY A 15 7.55 8.18 -10.77
CA GLY A 15 8.98 8.37 -10.62
C GLY A 15 9.77 7.70 -11.75
N ASP A 16 11.02 8.12 -11.93
CA ASP A 16 11.90 7.54 -12.94
C ASP A 16 12.07 6.02 -12.78
N GLY A 17 11.89 5.28 -13.88
CA GLY A 17 12.06 3.83 -13.92
C GLY A 17 10.88 3.01 -13.40
N VAL A 18 9.78 3.64 -12.97
CA VAL A 18 8.53 2.93 -12.67
C VAL A 18 7.86 2.50 -13.96
N VAL A 19 7.58 1.20 -14.11
CA VAL A 19 6.99 0.60 -15.33
C VAL A 19 5.72 -0.21 -15.08
N ASP A 20 5.40 -0.50 -13.81
CA ASP A 20 4.27 -1.35 -13.43
C ASP A 20 2.91 -0.61 -13.43
N PHE A 21 2.94 0.71 -13.62
CA PHE A 21 1.77 1.59 -13.58
C PHE A 21 1.81 2.64 -14.69
N LEU A 22 0.65 3.17 -15.03
CA LEU A 22 0.43 4.30 -15.94
C LEU A 22 -0.27 5.45 -15.20
N VAL A 23 -0.10 6.68 -15.71
CA VAL A 23 -0.93 7.81 -15.27
C VAL A 23 -2.39 7.50 -15.59
N GLY A 24 -3.29 7.69 -14.62
CA GLY A 24 -4.69 7.29 -14.72
C GLY A 24 -5.00 5.95 -14.06
N ASP A 25 -4.00 5.15 -13.71
CA ASP A 25 -4.27 3.88 -13.01
C ASP A 25 -4.80 4.13 -11.62
N ARG A 26 -5.79 3.31 -11.23
CA ARG A 26 -6.39 3.35 -9.89
C ARG A 26 -5.61 2.42 -8.96
N VAL A 27 -5.14 2.97 -7.85
CA VAL A 27 -4.25 2.28 -6.91
C VAL A 27 -4.68 2.47 -5.46
N GLY A 28 -4.34 1.47 -4.64
CA GLY A 28 -4.47 1.48 -3.19
C GLY A 28 -3.12 1.72 -2.52
N ILE A 29 -3.11 2.48 -1.42
CA ILE A 29 -1.95 2.62 -0.53
C ILE A 29 -2.34 2.05 0.83
N ALA A 30 -1.65 0.98 1.23
CA ALA A 30 -1.86 0.28 2.49
C ALA A 30 -0.88 0.75 3.59
N TRP A 31 -0.97 0.10 4.76
CA TRP A 31 -0.09 0.32 5.91
C TRP A 31 1.39 0.11 5.61
N LEU A 32 1.75 -1.02 5.00
CA LEU A 32 3.14 -1.36 4.71
C LEU A 32 3.63 -0.56 3.50
N ARG A 33 4.62 0.31 3.72
CA ARG A 33 5.14 1.23 2.69
C ARG A 33 6.42 0.75 2.03
N GLU A 34 7.27 0.10 2.82
CA GLU A 34 8.61 -0.28 2.42
C GLU A 34 9.10 -1.41 3.32
N THR A 35 9.94 -2.29 2.78
CA THR A 35 10.70 -3.29 3.54
C THR A 35 12.11 -3.39 2.98
N CYS A 36 13.02 -4.03 3.72
CA CYS A 36 14.42 -4.13 3.29
C CYS A 36 14.65 -5.10 2.11
N GLY A 37 13.67 -5.94 1.75
CA GLY A 37 13.76 -6.92 0.67
C GLY A 37 14.76 -8.07 0.86
N ASN A 38 15.61 -8.03 1.90
CA ASN A 38 16.75 -8.95 2.03
C ASN A 38 16.80 -9.76 3.34
N CYS A 39 15.98 -9.43 4.34
CA CYS A 39 15.99 -10.15 5.61
C CYS A 39 15.34 -11.54 5.49
N ARG A 40 15.48 -12.36 6.54
CA ARG A 40 14.89 -13.72 6.58
C ARG A 40 13.37 -13.74 6.36
N PHE A 41 12.68 -12.67 6.72
CA PHE A 41 11.22 -12.58 6.59
C PHE A 41 10.82 -12.19 5.17
N CYS A 42 11.44 -11.15 4.59
CA CYS A 42 11.21 -10.76 3.20
C CYS A 42 11.52 -11.90 2.23
N ARG A 43 12.66 -12.58 2.39
CA ARG A 43 13.02 -13.75 1.56
C ARG A 43 12.06 -14.93 1.66
N ARG A 44 11.19 -14.96 2.68
CA ARG A 44 10.18 -15.99 2.91
C ARG A 44 8.75 -15.50 2.59
N GLY A 45 8.60 -14.33 1.96
CA GLY A 45 7.29 -13.73 1.68
C GLY A 45 6.54 -13.26 2.91
N ARG A 46 7.21 -13.08 4.05
CA ARG A 46 6.61 -12.60 5.32
C ARG A 46 7.02 -11.16 5.59
N GLU A 47 6.88 -10.31 4.59
CA GLU A 47 7.40 -8.93 4.59
C GLU A 47 6.82 -8.06 5.72
N ASN A 48 5.61 -8.37 6.18
CA ASN A 48 4.99 -7.74 7.35
C ASN A 48 5.79 -7.90 8.66
N LEU A 49 6.76 -8.81 8.72
CA LEU A 49 7.66 -9.03 9.86
C LEU A 49 9.07 -8.46 9.63
N CYS A 50 9.27 -7.69 8.56
CA CYS A 50 10.56 -7.08 8.28
C CYS A 50 10.98 -6.14 9.43
N PRO A 51 12.21 -6.23 9.96
CA PRO A 51 12.69 -5.32 10.99
C PRO A 51 13.04 -3.92 10.46
N GLY A 52 13.20 -3.79 9.14
CA GLY A 52 13.40 -2.51 8.45
C GLY A 52 12.18 -2.07 7.66
N SER A 53 10.98 -2.45 8.09
CA SER A 53 9.75 -1.95 7.48
C SER A 53 9.53 -0.48 7.82
N ARG A 54 8.87 0.23 6.91
CA ARG A 54 8.33 1.58 7.13
C ARG A 54 6.86 1.60 6.79
N TYR A 55 6.14 2.55 7.38
CA TYR A 55 4.68 2.57 7.33
C TYR A 55 4.10 3.90 6.85
N THR A 56 3.08 3.81 6.00
CA THR A 56 2.33 4.96 5.48
C THR A 56 1.49 5.58 6.60
N GLY A 57 1.49 6.91 6.72
CA GLY A 57 0.77 7.62 7.77
C GLY A 57 1.40 7.52 9.16
N TRP A 58 2.62 6.98 9.26
CA TRP A 58 3.39 6.87 10.52
C TRP A 58 4.86 7.27 10.31
N ASP A 59 5.62 6.54 9.48
CA ASP A 59 7.02 6.86 9.17
C ASP A 59 7.17 7.83 7.99
N ALA A 60 6.11 7.96 7.18
CA ALA A 60 5.99 8.86 6.05
C ALA A 60 4.55 9.38 5.97
N ASP A 61 4.34 10.49 5.26
CA ASP A 61 3.02 11.07 5.06
C ASP A 61 2.07 10.09 4.35
N GLY A 62 0.82 10.08 4.81
CA GLY A 62 -0.27 9.23 4.36
C GLY A 62 -1.35 9.99 3.59
N GLY A 63 -2.51 9.35 3.43
CA GLY A 63 -3.58 9.78 2.54
C GLY A 63 -4.63 10.73 3.11
N TYR A 64 -4.49 11.25 4.33
CA TYR A 64 -5.34 12.36 4.79
C TYR A 64 -4.90 13.70 4.20
N ALA A 65 -4.69 13.70 2.89
CA ALA A 65 -4.27 14.81 2.04
C ALA A 65 -4.81 14.59 0.63
N GLU A 66 -4.87 15.65 -0.16
CA GLU A 66 -5.30 15.57 -1.57
C GLU A 66 -4.30 14.82 -2.46
N LEU A 67 -3.04 14.73 -2.03
CA LEU A 67 -1.94 14.07 -2.74
C LEU A 67 -1.10 13.25 -1.76
N ALA A 68 -0.67 12.08 -2.19
CA ALA A 68 0.26 11.22 -1.46
C ALA A 68 1.30 10.61 -2.39
N VAL A 69 2.50 10.35 -1.86
CA VAL A 69 3.57 9.65 -2.59
C VAL A 69 3.79 8.29 -1.95
N VAL A 70 3.84 7.24 -2.75
CA VAL A 70 4.11 5.86 -2.31
C VAL A 70 5.20 5.23 -3.19
N PRO A 71 6.09 4.38 -2.66
CA PRO A 71 6.95 3.56 -3.50
C PRO A 71 6.10 2.65 -4.39
N ALA A 72 6.38 2.62 -5.70
CA ALA A 72 5.56 1.87 -6.67
C ALA A 72 5.40 0.38 -6.29
N ALA A 73 6.43 -0.25 -5.72
CA ALA A 73 6.38 -1.64 -5.25
C ALA A 73 5.35 -1.91 -4.13
N TYR A 74 4.81 -0.87 -3.50
CA TYR A 74 3.81 -0.93 -2.43
C TYR A 74 2.51 -0.19 -2.79
N ALA A 75 2.39 0.26 -4.04
CA ALA A 75 1.10 0.63 -4.62
C ALA A 75 0.37 -0.64 -5.04
N LEU A 76 -0.89 -0.78 -4.66
CA LEU A 76 -1.71 -1.96 -4.96
C LEU A 76 -2.63 -1.66 -6.14
N PRO A 77 -2.56 -2.39 -7.26
CA PRO A 77 -3.53 -2.22 -8.34
C PRO A 77 -4.93 -2.61 -7.84
N LEU A 78 -5.93 -1.79 -8.16
CA LEU A 78 -7.31 -2.04 -7.73
C LEU A 78 -8.17 -2.58 -8.87
N PRO A 79 -9.07 -3.53 -8.59
CA PRO A 79 -10.02 -4.03 -9.59
C PRO A 79 -11.00 -2.93 -10.01
N THR A 80 -11.46 -3.00 -11.27
CA THR A 80 -12.50 -2.12 -11.80
C THR A 80 -13.88 -2.54 -11.30
N GLY A 81 -14.82 -1.59 -11.25
CA GLY A 81 -16.23 -1.87 -10.94
C GLY A 81 -16.64 -1.64 -9.48
N TYR A 82 -15.72 -1.14 -8.65
CA TYR A 82 -15.97 -0.72 -7.27
C TYR A 82 -15.81 0.79 -7.13
N THR A 83 -16.60 1.44 -6.27
CA THR A 83 -16.39 2.84 -5.87
C THR A 83 -15.16 2.95 -4.97
N ASP A 84 -14.66 4.16 -4.69
CA ASP A 84 -13.42 4.37 -3.90
C ASP A 84 -13.55 4.01 -2.43
N ASP A 85 -14.74 4.19 -1.86
CA ASP A 85 -15.05 3.88 -0.47
C ASP A 85 -15.16 2.38 -0.18
N GLU A 86 -15.39 1.54 -1.20
CA GLU A 86 -15.50 0.10 -1.05
C GLU A 86 -14.15 -0.60 -0.78
N PRO A 87 -13.08 -0.40 -1.58
CA PRO A 87 -11.79 -1.03 -1.34
C PRO A 87 -10.96 -0.32 -0.26
N ALA A 88 -11.20 0.96 0.04
CA ALA A 88 -10.44 1.70 1.05
C ALA A 88 -10.29 0.95 2.40
N PRO A 89 -11.38 0.51 3.07
CA PRO A 89 -11.27 -0.22 4.34
C PRO A 89 -10.63 -1.62 4.18
N LEU A 90 -10.58 -2.16 2.97
CA LEU A 90 -9.93 -3.44 2.71
C LEU A 90 -8.40 -3.33 2.76
N LEU A 91 -7.84 -2.15 2.52
CA LEU A 91 -6.39 -1.88 2.52
C LEU A 91 -5.75 -1.94 3.92
N CYS A 92 -6.53 -2.15 4.97
CA CYS A 92 -6.03 -2.47 6.30
C CYS A 92 -6.92 -3.51 6.99
N ALA A 93 -8.14 -3.13 7.40
CA ALA A 93 -9.04 -4.01 8.15
C ALA A 93 -9.37 -5.29 7.37
N GLY A 94 -9.64 -5.17 6.08
CA GLY A 94 -9.90 -6.33 5.22
C GLY A 94 -8.69 -7.25 5.05
N LEU A 95 -7.51 -6.70 4.73
CA LEU A 95 -6.26 -7.47 4.60
C LEU A 95 -5.91 -8.22 5.90
N ILE A 96 -6.02 -7.57 7.05
CA ILE A 96 -5.75 -8.21 8.35
C ILE A 96 -6.80 -9.29 8.67
N GLY A 97 -8.07 -9.01 8.43
CA GLY A 97 -9.16 -9.98 8.63
C GLY A 97 -8.99 -11.23 7.75
N TYR A 98 -8.68 -11.03 6.47
CA TYR A 98 -8.42 -12.11 5.53
C TYR A 98 -7.18 -12.91 5.92
N HIS A 99 -6.08 -12.25 6.27
CA HIS A 99 -4.87 -12.93 6.73
C HIS A 99 -5.14 -13.80 7.96
N ALA A 100 -5.88 -13.28 8.96
CA ALA A 100 -6.24 -14.04 10.14
C ALA A 100 -7.07 -15.30 9.82
N LEU A 101 -8.00 -15.20 8.86
CA LEU A 101 -8.80 -16.32 8.38
C LEU A 101 -7.95 -17.42 7.71
N GLU A 102 -6.96 -17.04 6.91
CA GLU A 102 -6.06 -18.00 6.23
C GLU A 102 -5.11 -18.74 7.18
N GLN A 103 -4.97 -18.29 8.43
CA GLN A 103 -4.15 -18.98 9.44
C GLN A 103 -4.95 -19.97 10.32
N CYS A 104 -6.26 -20.13 10.08
CA CYS A 104 -7.12 -21.07 10.81
C CYS A 104 -7.01 -22.51 10.30
#